data_AF-A0A7J9FAQ6-F1
#
_entry.id   AF-A0A7J9FAQ6-F1
#
_cell.length_a   1.000
_cell.length_b   1.000
_cell.length_c   1.000
_cell.angle_alpha   90.00
_cell.angle_beta   90.00
_cell.angle_gamma   90.00
#
_symmetry.space_group_name_H-M   'P 1'
#
loop_
_entity.id
_entity.type
_entity.pdbx_description
1 polymer ?
#
loop_
_entity_poly.entity_id
_entity_poly.type
_entity_poly.pdbx_seq_one_letter_code
_entity_poly.pdbx_strand_id
1 'polypeptide(L)'
;MMGPMWMMIAVLAILGGLKWVLRRVNWWVYETQLGDKRHALPPGDLGWPFIGNMWSFLRAFRSNDPDSFIGSFVSRFGHTGIYKAFMFGNPSVIVTMPETCKRVLNDDDAFKPGWPTSTVELIGKKSFIGISYYEHKRLRHLTAASINGHKALSVYIPYIEENVVCSLERWSEMGEMEFLTLLRMLTFRIIMFIFLSSESEEVMAALEKEYTDLNHGVRSMAINVPGFAYYKALKVMHDFF
;
A
#
# COMPACT_ATOMS: atom_id res chain seq x y z
N MET A 1 44.20 32.79 -6.04
CA MET A 1 43.46 31.68 -5.40
C MET A 1 41.97 31.65 -5.85
N MET A 2 41.68 31.65 -7.15
CA MET A 2 40.29 31.70 -7.69
C MET A 2 39.76 30.35 -8.22
N GLY A 3 40.64 29.34 -8.41
CA GLY A 3 40.29 28.06 -9.03
C GLY A 3 39.25 27.18 -8.30
N PRO A 4 39.23 27.08 -6.95
CA PRO A 4 38.30 26.18 -6.25
C PRO A 4 36.84 26.63 -6.34
N MET A 5 36.60 27.95 -6.35
CA MET A 5 35.25 28.52 -6.37
C MET A 5 34.56 28.30 -7.72
N TRP A 6 35.29 28.48 -8.83
CA TRP A 6 34.77 28.21 -10.18
C TRP A 6 34.46 26.73 -10.40
N MET A 7 35.28 25.83 -9.84
CA MET A 7 35.01 24.39 -9.85
C MET A 7 33.71 24.05 -9.11
N MET A 8 33.47 24.64 -7.93
CA MET A 8 32.21 24.42 -7.20
C MET A 8 30.99 24.96 -7.95
N ILE A 9 31.08 26.14 -8.56
CA ILE A 9 29.98 26.72 -9.35
C ILE A 9 29.68 25.84 -10.57
N ALA A 10 30.71 25.36 -11.27
CA ALA A 10 30.55 24.46 -12.41
C ALA A 10 29.87 23.14 -12.01
N VAL A 11 30.28 22.54 -10.89
CA VAL A 11 29.65 21.31 -10.36
C VAL A 11 28.18 21.55 -10.00
N LEU A 12 27.86 22.65 -9.32
CA LEU A 12 26.47 22.98 -8.99
C LEU A 12 25.61 23.24 -10.23
N ALA A 13 26.17 23.90 -11.26
CA ALA A 13 25.48 24.12 -12.53
C ALA A 13 25.21 22.80 -13.27
N ILE A 14 26.18 21.88 -13.30
CA ILE A 14 26.02 20.54 -13.89
C ILE A 14 24.97 19.73 -13.13
N LEU A 15 25.03 19.71 -11.80
CA LEU A 15 24.03 19.02 -10.96
C LEU A 15 22.63 19.61 -11.14
N GLY A 16 22.52 20.94 -11.24
CA GLY A 16 21.28 21.65 -11.52
C GLY A 16 20.70 21.30 -12.89
N GLY A 17 21.53 21.33 -13.93
CA GLY A 17 21.15 20.94 -15.30
C GLY A 17 20.72 19.48 -15.37
N LEU A 18 21.47 18.57 -14.77
CA LEU A 18 21.13 17.14 -14.70
C LEU A 18 19.79 16.91 -14.00
N LYS A 19 19.57 17.56 -12.84
CA LYS A 19 18.30 17.48 -12.11
C LYS A 19 17.13 18.02 -12.93
N TRP A 20 17.35 19.10 -13.69
CA TRP A 20 16.33 19.67 -14.57
C TRP A 20 15.96 18.72 -15.70
N VAL A 21 16.95 18.14 -16.38
CA VAL A 21 16.73 17.13 -17.44
C VAL A 21 15.99 15.93 -16.87
N LEU A 22 16.45 15.36 -15.75
CA LEU A 22 15.81 14.20 -15.13
C LEU A 22 14.33 14.46 -14.78
N ARG A 23 13.99 15.65 -14.24
CA ARG A 23 12.59 16.00 -13.97
C ARG A 23 11.73 16.11 -15.24
N ARG A 24 12.33 16.42 -16.39
CA ARG A 24 11.61 16.53 -17.68
C ARG A 24 11.46 15.20 -18.39
N VAL A 25 12.25 14.17 -18.07
CA VAL A 25 12.18 12.85 -18.72
C VAL A 25 10.79 12.23 -18.60
N ASN A 26 10.21 12.16 -17.40
CA ASN A 26 8.87 11.57 -17.24
C ASN A 26 7.81 12.34 -18.02
N TRP A 27 7.92 13.67 -18.06
CA TRP A 27 7.05 14.52 -18.87
C TRP A 27 7.19 14.21 -20.37
N TRP A 28 8.42 14.08 -20.88
CA TRP A 28 8.67 13.71 -22.27
C TRP A 28 8.13 12.32 -22.60
N VAL A 29 8.31 11.34 -21.72
CA VAL A 29 7.89 9.96 -22.00
C VAL A 29 6.37 9.83 -21.96
N TYR A 30 5.70 10.39 -20.95
CA TYR A 30 4.28 10.11 -20.70
C TYR A 30 3.32 11.20 -21.17
N GLU A 31 3.70 12.48 -21.09
CA GLU A 31 2.77 13.57 -21.43
C GLU A 31 2.80 13.97 -22.90
N THR A 32 3.95 13.84 -23.58
CA THR A 32 4.03 14.21 -25.01
C THR A 32 3.19 13.30 -25.90
N GLN A 33 2.99 12.05 -25.49
CA GLN A 33 2.17 11.06 -26.19
C GLN A 33 0.67 11.38 -26.13
N LEU A 34 0.23 12.26 -25.22
CA LEU A 34 -1.19 12.53 -24.97
C LEU A 34 -1.80 13.57 -25.93
N GLY A 35 -0.99 14.23 -26.77
CA GLY A 35 -1.48 15.25 -27.71
C GLY A 35 -2.32 16.32 -27.00
N ASP A 36 -3.50 16.61 -27.53
CA ASP A 36 -4.40 17.65 -26.99
C ASP A 36 -4.97 17.31 -25.60
N LYS A 37 -5.05 16.02 -25.24
CA LYS A 37 -5.55 15.57 -23.94
C LYS A 37 -4.67 16.01 -22.77
N ARG A 38 -3.43 16.45 -23.04
CA ARG A 38 -2.52 17.00 -22.03
C ARG A 38 -3.13 18.16 -21.24
N HIS A 39 -3.98 18.97 -21.88
CA HIS A 39 -4.58 20.15 -21.25
C HIS A 39 -5.71 19.80 -20.28
N ALA A 40 -6.23 18.57 -20.36
CA ALA A 40 -7.26 18.04 -19.46
C ALA A 40 -6.65 17.29 -18.25
N LEU A 41 -5.32 17.17 -18.16
CA LEU A 41 -4.68 16.50 -17.05
C LEU A 41 -4.81 17.32 -15.76
N PRO A 42 -5.03 16.67 -14.61
CA PRO A 42 -5.04 17.35 -13.33
C PRO A 42 -3.67 17.97 -13.03
N PRO A 43 -3.62 19.00 -12.18
CA PRO A 43 -2.35 19.59 -11.76
C PRO A 43 -1.53 18.57 -10.97
N GLY A 44 -0.21 18.68 -11.00
CA GLY A 44 0.67 17.73 -10.32
C GLY A 44 2.00 17.55 -11.03
N ASP A 45 2.80 16.61 -10.54
CA ASP A 45 4.08 16.27 -11.13
C ASP A 45 4.37 14.76 -11.10
N LEU A 46 5.04 14.29 -12.14
CA LEU A 46 5.45 12.89 -12.28
C LEU A 46 6.74 12.56 -11.51
N GLY A 47 7.24 13.45 -10.66
CA GLY A 47 8.41 13.21 -9.81
C GLY A 47 9.70 12.86 -10.56
N TRP A 48 10.54 12.04 -9.94
CA TRP A 48 11.82 11.58 -10.51
C TRP A 48 11.62 10.45 -11.55
N PRO A 49 12.52 10.29 -12.53
CA PRO A 49 12.47 9.16 -13.46
C PRO A 49 12.41 7.81 -12.74
N PHE A 50 11.57 6.91 -13.24
CA PHE A 50 11.33 5.54 -12.76
C PHE A 50 10.74 5.40 -11.34
N ILE A 51 11.10 6.28 -10.40
CA ILE A 51 10.65 6.21 -9.00
C ILE A 51 9.46 7.14 -8.73
N GLY A 52 9.38 8.25 -9.45
CA GLY A 52 8.30 9.23 -9.33
C GLY A 52 8.21 9.83 -7.95
N ASN A 53 7.02 9.72 -7.36
CA ASN A 53 6.66 10.21 -6.04
C ASN A 53 6.76 9.14 -4.94
N MET A 54 7.22 7.92 -5.26
CA MET A 54 7.29 6.80 -4.32
C MET A 54 8.17 7.09 -3.10
N TRP A 55 9.28 7.82 -3.26
CA TRP A 55 10.13 8.18 -2.12
C TRP A 55 9.42 9.10 -1.13
N SER A 56 8.70 10.11 -1.63
CA SER A 56 7.91 11.01 -0.79
C SER A 56 6.77 10.26 -0.12
N PHE A 57 6.10 9.39 -0.87
CA PHE A 57 5.04 8.52 -0.36
C PHE A 57 5.52 7.61 0.78
N LEU A 58 6.59 6.84 0.55
CA LEU A 58 7.14 5.92 1.56
C LEU A 58 7.79 6.64 2.74
N ARG A 59 8.24 7.89 2.57
CA ARG A 59 8.72 8.72 3.68
C ARG A 59 7.56 9.18 4.56
N ALA A 60 6.51 9.73 3.96
CA ALA A 60 5.31 10.15 4.69
C ALA A 60 4.65 8.95 5.38
N PHE A 61 4.51 7.83 4.68
CA PHE A 61 3.88 6.61 5.21
C PHE A 61 4.65 5.96 6.37
N ARG A 62 5.97 6.18 6.47
CA ARG A 62 6.80 5.73 7.60
C ARG A 62 6.93 6.78 8.71
N SER A 63 6.39 7.97 8.50
CA SER A 63 6.40 9.03 9.49
C SER A 63 5.13 9.01 10.34
N ASN A 64 5.11 9.79 11.42
CA ASN A 64 3.91 9.99 12.24
C ASN A 64 2.83 10.85 11.56
N ASP A 65 3.10 11.41 10.37
CA ASP A 65 2.18 12.23 9.59
C ASP A 65 2.07 11.70 8.15
N PRO A 66 1.29 10.64 7.92
CA PRO A 66 1.09 10.09 6.57
C PRO A 66 0.34 11.08 5.65
N ASP A 67 -0.48 11.98 6.21
CA ASP A 67 -1.25 12.97 5.46
C ASP A 67 -0.37 14.04 4.84
N SER A 68 0.85 14.24 5.36
CA SER A 68 1.87 15.10 4.76
C SER A 68 2.11 14.84 3.27
N PHE A 69 1.93 13.60 2.80
CA PHE A 69 2.06 13.28 1.37
C PHE A 69 1.04 14.06 0.55
N ILE A 70 -0.24 13.95 0.87
CA ILE A 70 -1.32 14.68 0.17
C ILE A 70 -1.24 16.17 0.46
N GLY A 71 -0.92 16.56 1.70
CA GLY A 71 -0.69 17.96 2.07
C GLY A 71 0.38 18.65 1.22
N SER A 72 1.41 17.90 0.78
CA SER A 72 2.42 18.42 -0.14
C SER A 72 1.87 18.71 -1.54
N PHE A 73 0.91 17.92 -2.05
CA PHE A 73 0.24 18.21 -3.32
C PHE A 73 -0.68 19.41 -3.20
N VAL A 74 -1.45 19.47 -2.12
CA VAL A 74 -2.37 20.57 -1.82
C VAL A 74 -1.62 21.91 -1.75
N SER A 75 -0.50 21.98 -1.03
CA SER A 75 0.29 23.21 -0.92
C SER A 75 0.95 23.65 -2.23
N ARG A 76 1.33 22.70 -3.11
CA ARG A 76 2.03 22.99 -4.37
C ARG A 76 1.11 23.24 -5.55
N PHE A 77 -0.07 22.62 -5.56
CA PHE A 77 -0.98 22.56 -6.70
C PHE A 77 -2.39 23.08 -6.40
N GLY A 78 -2.65 23.49 -5.16
CA GLY A 78 -3.93 23.99 -4.69
C GLY A 78 -4.89 22.88 -4.24
N HIS A 79 -6.02 23.28 -3.66
CA HIS A 79 -7.08 22.40 -3.16
C HIS A 79 -8.01 21.92 -4.29
N THR A 80 -7.46 21.32 -5.35
CA THR A 80 -8.25 20.78 -6.47
C THR A 80 -8.87 19.43 -6.16
N GLY A 81 -8.28 18.66 -5.25
CA GLY A 81 -8.77 17.34 -4.88
C GLY A 81 -8.54 16.23 -5.91
N ILE A 82 -7.84 16.57 -7.00
CA ILE A 82 -7.40 15.66 -8.05
C ILE A 82 -6.00 16.07 -8.50
N TYR A 83 -5.07 15.12 -8.51
CA TYR A 83 -3.66 15.39 -8.77
C TYR A 83 -3.05 14.33 -9.68
N LYS A 84 -2.18 14.72 -10.61
CA LYS A 84 -1.34 13.76 -11.33
C LYS A 84 -0.07 13.45 -10.53
N ALA A 85 0.33 12.20 -10.56
CA ALA A 85 1.52 11.68 -9.90
C ALA A 85 2.14 10.55 -10.72
N PHE A 86 3.36 10.15 -10.37
CA PHE A 86 3.92 8.88 -10.81
C PHE A 86 4.12 7.98 -9.59
N MET A 87 3.38 6.88 -9.53
CA MET A 87 3.30 5.99 -8.38
C MET A 87 3.37 4.54 -8.87
N PHE A 88 4.05 3.68 -8.11
CA PHE A 88 4.14 2.25 -8.41
C PHE A 88 4.54 1.92 -9.86
N GLY A 89 5.49 2.69 -10.42
CA GLY A 89 5.98 2.49 -11.78
C GLY A 89 5.06 3.01 -12.90
N ASN A 90 3.95 3.66 -12.57
CA ASN A 90 2.95 4.09 -13.55
C ASN A 90 2.56 5.57 -13.36
N PRO A 91 2.23 6.30 -14.44
CA PRO A 91 1.48 7.55 -14.34
C PRO A 91 0.14 7.28 -13.65
N SER A 92 -0.23 8.11 -12.68
CA SER A 92 -1.39 7.89 -11.83
C SER A 92 -2.12 9.20 -11.55
N VAL A 93 -3.43 9.10 -11.28
CA VAL A 93 -4.25 10.21 -10.81
C VAL A 93 -4.68 9.90 -9.38
N ILE A 94 -4.31 10.77 -8.46
CA ILE A 94 -4.73 10.73 -7.06
C ILE A 94 -6.02 11.54 -6.94
N VAL A 95 -7.03 10.94 -6.33
CA VAL A 95 -8.32 11.58 -6.05
C VAL A 95 -8.53 11.59 -4.54
N THR A 96 -8.88 12.74 -3.99
CA THR A 96 -9.11 12.91 -2.54
C THR A 96 -10.51 13.42 -2.21
N MET A 97 -11.29 13.86 -3.19
CA MET A 97 -12.66 14.36 -2.97
C MET A 97 -13.66 13.22 -2.83
N PRO A 98 -14.52 13.22 -1.78
CA PRO A 98 -15.47 12.14 -1.53
C PRO A 98 -16.36 11.79 -2.73
N GLU A 99 -16.88 12.80 -3.43
CA GLU A 99 -17.75 12.62 -4.59
C GLU A 99 -17.03 11.90 -5.75
N THR A 100 -15.78 12.26 -6.00
CA THR A 100 -14.98 11.66 -7.08
C THR A 100 -14.51 10.27 -6.68
N CYS A 101 -14.09 10.06 -5.42
CA CYS A 101 -13.79 8.73 -4.89
C CYS A 101 -15.00 7.80 -5.01
N LYS A 102 -16.19 8.28 -4.65
CA LYS A 102 -17.43 7.51 -4.79
C LYS A 102 -17.68 7.12 -6.25
N ARG A 103 -17.48 8.03 -7.21
CA ARG A 103 -17.64 7.72 -8.63
C ARG A 103 -16.66 6.63 -9.09
N VAL A 104 -15.37 6.77 -8.77
CA VAL A 104 -14.33 5.80 -9.13
C VAL A 104 -14.61 4.41 -8.54
N LEU A 105 -15.13 4.35 -7.31
CA LEU A 105 -15.41 3.10 -6.60
C LEU A 105 -16.73 2.40 -7.01
N ASN A 106 -17.62 3.08 -7.75
CA ASN A 106 -18.91 2.52 -8.17
C ASN A 106 -19.04 2.31 -9.69
N ASP A 107 -18.13 2.85 -10.49
CA ASP A 107 -18.14 2.75 -11.95
C ASP A 107 -17.19 1.63 -12.41
N ASP A 108 -17.64 0.39 -12.27
CA ASP A 108 -16.89 -0.83 -12.62
C ASP A 108 -16.63 -0.97 -14.15
N ASP A 109 -17.38 -0.23 -14.96
CA ASP A 109 -17.22 -0.21 -16.42
C ASP A 109 -16.02 0.67 -16.82
N ALA A 110 -15.86 1.83 -16.15
CA ALA A 110 -14.75 2.75 -16.40
C ALA A 110 -13.50 2.42 -15.60
N PHE A 111 -13.63 1.84 -14.40
CA PHE A 111 -12.53 1.59 -13.47
C PHE A 111 -12.47 0.12 -13.04
N LYS A 112 -11.24 -0.39 -12.91
CA LYS A 112 -10.98 -1.74 -12.39
C LYS A 112 -9.95 -1.66 -11.28
N PRO A 113 -9.97 -2.60 -10.30
CA PRO A 113 -8.89 -2.72 -9.32
C PRO A 113 -7.54 -2.83 -10.04
N GLY A 114 -6.64 -1.89 -9.74
CA GLY A 114 -5.33 -1.76 -10.39
C GLY A 114 -4.20 -1.92 -9.40
N TRP A 115 -4.17 -3.04 -8.66
CA TRP A 115 -3.09 -3.31 -7.72
C TRP A 115 -1.74 -3.44 -8.45
N PRO A 116 -0.63 -2.94 -7.87
CA PRO A 116 0.68 -3.10 -8.47
C PRO A 116 1.00 -4.57 -8.75
N THR A 117 1.62 -4.87 -9.89
CA THR A 117 2.00 -6.25 -10.26
C THR A 117 2.77 -6.95 -9.14
N SER A 118 3.67 -6.22 -8.49
CA SER A 118 4.44 -6.72 -7.35
C SER A 118 3.57 -7.17 -6.17
N THR A 119 2.48 -6.44 -5.91
CA THR A 119 1.51 -6.78 -4.87
C THR A 119 0.67 -7.99 -5.26
N VAL A 120 0.25 -8.09 -6.53
CA VAL A 120 -0.50 -9.26 -7.03
C VAL A 120 0.36 -10.53 -7.01
N GLU A 121 1.64 -10.42 -7.39
CA GLU A 121 2.59 -11.54 -7.33
C GLU A 121 2.80 -12.01 -5.89
N LEU A 122 2.91 -11.05 -4.96
CA LEU A 122 3.12 -11.35 -3.55
C LEU A 122 1.87 -11.90 -2.86
N ILE A 123 0.68 -11.37 -3.13
CA ILE A 123 -0.56 -11.86 -2.50
C ILE A 123 -1.05 -13.14 -3.20
N GLY A 124 -0.61 -13.38 -4.43
CA GLY A 124 -0.97 -14.53 -5.25
C GLY A 124 -2.04 -14.21 -6.28
N LYS A 125 -1.84 -14.72 -7.50
CA LYS A 125 -2.73 -14.48 -8.66
C LYS A 125 -4.16 -15.02 -8.49
N LYS A 126 -4.35 -15.98 -7.59
CA LYS A 126 -5.66 -16.58 -7.26
C LYS A 126 -6.34 -15.92 -6.05
N SER A 127 -5.74 -14.88 -5.47
CA SER A 127 -6.34 -14.11 -4.38
C SER A 127 -7.49 -13.23 -4.86
N PHE A 128 -8.33 -12.73 -3.94
CA PHE A 128 -9.38 -11.75 -4.25
C PHE A 128 -8.88 -10.50 -4.99
N ILE A 129 -7.60 -10.15 -4.82
CA ILE A 129 -6.97 -9.01 -5.47
C ILE A 129 -6.50 -9.33 -6.90
N GLY A 130 -6.18 -10.60 -7.19
CA GLY A 130 -5.62 -11.04 -8.48
C GLY A 130 -6.62 -11.67 -9.46
N ILE A 131 -7.80 -12.09 -8.98
CA ILE A 131 -8.81 -12.78 -9.80
C ILE A 131 -9.66 -11.82 -10.65
N SER A 132 -10.25 -12.36 -11.71
CA SER A 132 -11.15 -11.59 -12.58
C SER A 132 -12.43 -11.15 -11.87
N TYR A 133 -13.13 -10.15 -12.40
CA TYR A 133 -14.40 -9.66 -11.84
C TYR A 133 -15.44 -10.78 -11.64
N TYR A 134 -15.59 -11.67 -12.63
CA TYR A 134 -16.55 -12.77 -12.55
C TYR A 134 -16.17 -13.79 -11.48
N GLU A 135 -14.88 -14.14 -11.38
CA GLU A 135 -14.37 -15.02 -10.33
C GLU A 135 -14.52 -14.38 -8.95
N HIS A 136 -14.21 -13.09 -8.83
CA HIS A 136 -14.40 -12.31 -7.62
C HIS A 136 -15.86 -12.34 -7.17
N LYS A 137 -16.80 -12.04 -8.08
CA LYS A 137 -18.25 -12.07 -7.79
C LYS A 137 -18.70 -13.46 -7.33
N ARG A 138 -18.27 -14.52 -8.01
CA ARG A 138 -18.59 -15.90 -7.65
C ARG A 138 -18.01 -16.28 -6.29
N LEU A 139 -16.73 -16.02 -6.05
CA LEU A 139 -16.08 -16.36 -4.79
C LEU A 139 -16.68 -15.58 -3.62
N ARG A 140 -16.94 -14.28 -3.80
CA ARG A 140 -17.61 -13.43 -2.82
C ARG A 140 -19.01 -13.96 -2.48
N HIS A 141 -19.77 -14.41 -3.47
CA HIS A 141 -21.09 -15.00 -3.25
C HIS A 141 -21.01 -16.28 -2.40
N LEU A 142 -20.01 -17.13 -2.65
CA LEU A 142 -19.81 -18.38 -1.92
C LEU A 142 -19.34 -18.15 -0.47
N THR A 143 -18.50 -17.14 -0.23
CA THR A 143 -17.86 -16.93 1.09
C THR A 143 -18.56 -15.88 1.97
N ALA A 144 -19.41 -15.01 1.41
CA ALA A 144 -20.02 -13.93 2.18
C ALA A 144 -20.87 -14.43 3.35
N ALA A 145 -21.63 -15.51 3.16
CA ALA A 145 -22.52 -16.04 4.19
C ALA A 145 -21.75 -16.72 5.34
N SER A 146 -20.61 -17.36 5.06
CA SER A 146 -19.80 -18.02 6.08
C SER A 146 -19.02 -17.03 6.94
N ILE A 147 -18.75 -15.81 6.44
CA ILE A 147 -17.97 -14.80 7.16
C ILE A 147 -18.90 -13.76 7.80
N ASN A 148 -19.84 -13.21 7.02
CA ASN A 148 -20.70 -12.09 7.42
C ASN A 148 -22.18 -12.48 7.57
N GLY A 149 -22.52 -13.76 7.42
CA GLY A 149 -23.89 -14.21 7.61
C GLY A 149 -24.28 -14.21 9.07
N HIS A 150 -25.56 -13.98 9.35
CA HIS A 150 -26.10 -13.90 10.72
C HIS A 150 -25.70 -15.10 11.59
N LYS A 151 -25.76 -16.32 11.05
CA LYS A 151 -25.39 -17.55 11.77
C LYS A 151 -23.89 -17.60 12.11
N ALA A 152 -23.03 -17.13 11.23
CA ALA A 152 -21.60 -17.08 11.47
C ALA A 152 -21.28 -16.02 12.53
N LEU A 153 -21.84 -14.83 12.38
CA LEU A 153 -21.67 -13.73 13.33
C LEU A 153 -22.20 -14.06 14.73
N SER A 154 -23.28 -14.85 14.85
CA SER A 154 -23.75 -15.31 16.17
C SER A 154 -22.77 -16.21 16.92
N VAL A 155 -21.81 -16.83 16.21
CA VAL A 155 -20.72 -17.60 16.81
C VAL A 155 -19.49 -16.72 17.02
N TYR A 156 -19.16 -15.89 16.04
CA TYR A 156 -17.93 -15.08 16.06
C TYR A 156 -17.99 -13.94 17.07
N ILE A 157 -19.13 -13.26 17.22
CA ILE A 157 -19.24 -12.10 18.11
C ILE A 157 -18.95 -12.48 19.58
N PRO A 158 -19.60 -13.52 20.17
CA PRO A 158 -19.29 -13.93 21.54
C PRO A 158 -17.83 -14.34 21.72
N TYR A 159 -17.27 -15.06 20.74
CA TYR A 159 -15.85 -15.47 20.78
C TYR A 159 -14.90 -14.28 20.76
N ILE A 160 -15.15 -13.29 19.90
CA ILE A 160 -14.38 -12.05 19.83
C ILE A 160 -14.47 -11.31 21.16
N GLU A 161 -15.68 -11.14 21.70
CA GLU A 161 -15.92 -10.44 22.95
C GLU A 161 -15.15 -11.09 24.11
N GLU A 162 -15.28 -12.40 24.28
CA GLU A 162 -14.58 -13.15 25.33
C GLU A 162 -13.06 -12.99 25.26
N ASN A 163 -12.47 -13.18 24.07
CA ASN A 163 -11.02 -13.04 23.88
C ASN A 163 -10.54 -11.61 24.11
N VAL A 164 -11.31 -10.60 23.69
CA VAL A 164 -10.99 -9.20 23.90
C VAL A 164 -11.07 -8.83 25.38
N VAL A 165 -12.15 -9.19 26.07
CA VAL A 165 -12.33 -8.90 27.50
C VAL A 165 -11.21 -9.56 28.31
N CYS A 166 -10.97 -10.86 28.13
CA CYS A 166 -9.91 -11.58 28.84
C CYS A 166 -8.52 -10.98 28.59
N SER A 167 -8.23 -10.59 27.34
CA SER A 167 -6.96 -9.94 27.01
C SER A 167 -6.81 -8.58 27.67
N LEU A 168 -7.87 -7.75 27.66
CA LEU A 168 -7.86 -6.42 28.28
C LEU A 168 -7.70 -6.50 29.80
N GLU A 169 -8.38 -7.45 30.46
CA GLU A 169 -8.21 -7.72 31.89
C GLU A 169 -6.76 -8.08 32.21
N ARG A 170 -6.18 -9.04 31.48
CA ARG A 170 -4.77 -9.43 31.63
C ARG A 170 -3.82 -8.25 31.42
N TRP A 171 -4.02 -7.47 30.36
CA TRP A 171 -3.16 -6.33 30.02
C TRP A 171 -3.23 -5.21 31.06
N SER A 172 -4.38 -5.06 31.74
CA SER A 172 -4.55 -4.07 32.80
C SER A 172 -3.60 -4.30 33.99
N GLU A 173 -3.15 -5.53 34.19
CA GLU A 173 -2.26 -5.93 35.28
C GLU A 173 -0.77 -5.88 34.90
N MET A 174 -0.44 -5.76 33.60
CA MET A 174 0.93 -5.94 33.08
C MET A 174 1.83 -4.70 33.19
N GLY A 175 1.31 -3.53 33.57
CA GLY A 175 2.09 -2.29 33.66
C GLY A 175 2.50 -1.75 32.28
N GLU A 176 3.79 -1.50 32.07
CA GLU A 176 4.31 -1.03 30.77
C GLU A 176 4.38 -2.19 29.78
N MET A 177 3.77 -2.03 28.61
CA MET A 177 3.69 -3.08 27.59
C MET A 177 3.64 -2.53 26.17
N GLU A 178 4.12 -3.33 25.22
CA GLU A 178 4.02 -3.01 23.80
C GLU A 178 2.62 -3.35 23.27
N PHE A 179 1.67 -2.42 23.46
CA PHE A 179 0.25 -2.61 23.14
C PHE A 179 0.01 -3.07 21.69
N LEU A 180 0.74 -2.53 20.71
CA LEU A 180 0.56 -2.86 19.31
C LEU A 180 0.89 -4.33 19.01
N THR A 181 1.90 -4.88 19.66
CA THR A 181 2.30 -6.30 19.50
C THR A 181 1.22 -7.20 20.07
N LEU A 182 0.77 -6.94 21.30
CA LEU A 182 -0.28 -7.74 21.95
C LEU A 182 -1.63 -7.66 21.21
N LEU A 183 -1.98 -6.48 20.68
CA LEU A 183 -3.18 -6.31 19.85
C LEU A 183 -3.09 -7.09 18.53
N ARG A 184 -1.92 -7.13 17.89
CA ARG A 184 -1.69 -7.93 16.68
C ARG A 184 -1.85 -9.42 16.96
N MET A 185 -1.28 -9.92 18.05
CA MET A 185 -1.44 -11.33 18.44
C MET A 185 -2.90 -11.69 18.69
N LEU A 186 -3.65 -10.83 19.42
CA LEU A 186 -5.08 -11.04 19.67
C LEU A 186 -5.91 -11.06 18.38
N THR A 187 -5.73 -10.07 17.52
CA THR A 187 -6.45 -10.00 16.24
C THR A 187 -6.11 -11.17 15.33
N PHE A 188 -4.85 -11.61 15.33
CA PHE A 188 -4.41 -12.78 14.58
C PHE A 188 -5.08 -14.07 15.08
N ARG A 189 -5.14 -14.28 16.40
CA ARG A 189 -5.86 -15.41 17.03
C ARG A 189 -7.32 -15.45 16.60
N ILE A 190 -8.01 -14.30 16.64
CA ILE A 190 -9.41 -14.19 16.24
C ILE A 190 -9.60 -14.56 14.76
N ILE A 191 -8.74 -14.05 13.87
CA ILE A 191 -8.79 -14.36 12.44
C ILE A 191 -8.57 -15.87 12.22
N MET A 192 -7.59 -16.45 12.89
CA MET A 192 -7.27 -17.88 12.83
C MET A 192 -8.45 -18.75 13.23
N PHE A 193 -9.14 -18.40 14.33
CA PHE A 193 -10.34 -19.11 14.75
C PHE A 193 -11.46 -19.02 13.70
N ILE A 194 -11.71 -17.83 13.15
CA ILE A 194 -12.77 -17.62 12.15
C ILE A 194 -12.53 -18.44 10.88
N PHE A 195 -11.28 -18.49 10.39
CA PHE A 195 -10.96 -19.14 9.11
C PHE A 195 -10.58 -20.61 9.22
N LEU A 196 -9.94 -21.03 10.30
CA LEU A 196 -9.36 -22.36 10.44
C LEU A 196 -9.93 -23.15 11.62
N SER A 197 -10.78 -22.52 12.45
CA SER A 197 -11.34 -23.13 13.67
C SER A 197 -10.26 -23.81 14.53
N SER A 198 -9.07 -23.22 14.56
CA SER A 198 -7.89 -23.75 15.23
C SER A 198 -7.34 -22.71 16.20
N GLU A 199 -6.94 -23.19 17.38
CA GLU A 199 -6.31 -22.40 18.45
C GLU A 199 -4.90 -22.91 18.79
N SER A 200 -4.31 -23.77 17.95
CA SER A 200 -2.94 -24.29 18.20
C SER A 200 -1.94 -23.13 18.25
N GLU A 201 -1.27 -22.98 19.39
CA GLU A 201 -0.26 -21.94 19.59
C GLU A 201 0.92 -22.10 18.62
N GLU A 202 1.32 -23.33 18.29
CA GLU A 202 2.41 -23.56 17.34
C GLU A 202 2.02 -23.12 15.92
N VAL A 203 0.80 -23.44 15.49
CA VAL A 203 0.26 -23.03 14.18
C VAL A 203 0.11 -21.51 14.12
N MET A 204 -0.37 -20.87 15.20
CA MET A 204 -0.47 -19.42 15.27
C MET A 204 0.88 -18.74 15.19
N ALA A 205 1.87 -19.18 15.98
CA ALA A 205 3.20 -18.57 16.01
C ALA A 205 3.91 -18.69 14.66
N ALA A 206 3.77 -19.85 13.99
CA ALA A 206 4.29 -20.05 12.65
C ALA A 206 3.63 -19.10 11.64
N LEU A 207 2.29 -19.04 11.59
CA LEU A 207 1.60 -18.20 10.62
C LEU A 207 1.72 -16.71 10.90
N GLU A 208 1.85 -16.28 12.17
CA GLU A 208 2.06 -14.88 12.54
C GLU A 208 3.38 -14.35 11.96
N LYS A 209 4.45 -15.15 12.04
CA LYS A 209 5.75 -14.80 11.48
C LYS A 209 5.67 -14.63 9.96
N GLU A 210 5.05 -15.58 9.28
CA GLU A 210 4.93 -15.60 7.82
C GLU A 210 4.02 -14.44 7.34
N TYR A 211 2.92 -14.17 8.06
CA TYR A 211 2.05 -13.03 7.83
C TYR A 211 2.76 -11.69 8.05
N THR A 212 3.64 -11.60 9.05
CA THR A 212 4.44 -10.39 9.32
C THR A 212 5.40 -10.11 8.18
N ASP A 213 6.12 -11.14 7.71
CA ASP A 213 7.04 -11.01 6.57
C ASP A 213 6.28 -10.63 5.29
N LEU A 214 5.12 -11.23 5.04
CA LEU A 214 4.24 -10.88 3.93
C LEU A 214 3.81 -9.41 3.97
N ASN A 215 3.34 -8.93 5.14
CA ASN A 215 2.92 -7.53 5.31
C ASN A 215 4.05 -6.54 5.09
N HIS A 216 5.26 -6.84 5.55
CA HIS A 216 6.43 -6.02 5.27
C HIS A 216 6.74 -5.99 3.77
N GLY A 217 6.63 -7.12 3.07
CA GLY A 217 6.77 -7.20 1.62
C GLY A 217 5.78 -6.31 0.87
N VAL A 218 4.48 -6.41 1.19
CA VAL A 218 3.40 -5.63 0.55
C VAL A 218 3.62 -4.13 0.71
N ARG A 219 4.17 -3.68 1.84
CA ARG A 219 4.42 -2.27 2.15
C ARG A 219 5.77 -1.72 1.65
N SER A 220 6.60 -2.58 1.06
CA SER A 220 7.95 -2.21 0.63
C SER A 220 8.01 -1.83 -0.86
N MET A 221 9.14 -1.27 -1.30
CA MET A 221 9.42 -1.19 -2.73
C MET A 221 9.60 -2.60 -3.29
N ALA A 222 9.11 -2.83 -4.50
CA ALA A 222 9.20 -4.11 -5.21
C ALA A 222 10.63 -4.42 -5.70
N ILE A 223 11.57 -4.57 -4.76
CA ILE A 223 12.98 -4.84 -5.02
C ILE A 223 13.24 -6.31 -4.69
N ASN A 224 13.38 -7.13 -5.73
CA ASN A 224 13.61 -8.57 -5.61
C ASN A 224 15.10 -8.89 -5.50
N VAL A 225 15.74 -8.45 -4.41
CA VAL A 225 17.17 -8.68 -4.12
C VAL A 225 17.31 -9.18 -2.67
N PRO A 226 18.20 -10.15 -2.38
CA PRO A 226 18.43 -10.62 -1.01
C PRO A 226 18.69 -9.46 -0.04
N GLY A 227 18.00 -9.48 1.11
CA GLY A 227 18.05 -8.43 2.13
C GLY A 227 16.93 -7.39 2.07
N PHE A 228 16.16 -7.33 0.97
CA PHE A 228 14.96 -6.49 0.88
C PHE A 228 13.72 -7.23 1.37
N ALA A 229 12.78 -6.48 1.97
CA ALA A 229 11.53 -7.05 2.52
C ALA A 229 10.70 -7.76 1.44
N TYR A 230 10.63 -7.21 0.23
CA TYR A 230 9.93 -7.82 -0.91
C TYR A 230 10.48 -9.20 -1.28
N TYR A 231 11.81 -9.35 -1.34
CA TYR A 231 12.46 -10.65 -1.60
C TYR A 231 12.11 -11.69 -0.53
N LYS A 232 12.17 -11.30 0.75
CA LYS A 232 11.83 -12.20 1.87
C LYS A 232 10.38 -12.67 1.77
N ALA A 233 9.47 -11.75 1.52
CA ALA A 233 8.04 -12.03 1.42
C ALA A 233 7.69 -12.91 0.22
N LEU A 234 8.35 -12.71 -0.94
CA LEU A 234 8.20 -13.60 -2.09
C LEU A 234 8.65 -15.03 -1.81
N LYS A 235 9.74 -15.19 -1.05
CA LYS A 235 10.22 -16.52 -0.66
C LYS A 235 9.19 -17.25 0.22
N VAL A 236 8.64 -16.57 1.22
CA VAL A 236 7.55 -17.08 2.06
C VAL A 236 6.39 -17.59 1.21
N MET A 237 5.96 -16.81 0.23
CA MET A 237 4.85 -17.19 -0.65
C MET A 237 5.15 -18.39 -1.55
N HIS A 238 6.38 -18.55 -2.00
CA HIS A 238 6.79 -19.74 -2.76
C HIS A 238 6.91 -20.98 -1.87
N ASP A 239 7.28 -20.82 -0.60
CA ASP A 239 7.42 -21.96 0.31
C ASP A 239 6.04 -22.47 0.81
N PHE A 240 4.99 -21.64 0.76
CA PHE A 240 3.62 -21.98 1.18
C PHE A 240 2.72 -22.60 0.09
N PHE A 241 3.07 -22.51 -1.20
CA PHE A 241 2.27 -22.98 -2.35
C PHE A 241 3.06 -23.90 -3.28
#